data_AF-A0A4S4GEE4-F1
#
_entry.id   AF-A0A4S4GEE4-F1
#
_cell.length_a   1.000
_cell.length_b   1.000
_cell.length_c   1.000
_cell.angle_alpha   90.00
_cell.angle_beta   90.00
_cell.angle_gamma   90.00
#
_symmetry.space_group_name_H-M   'P 1'
#
loop_
_entity.id
_entity.type
_entity.pdbx_description
1 polymer ?
#
loop_
_entity_poly.entity_id
_entity_poly.type
_entity_poly.pdbx_seq_one_letter_code
_entity_poly.pdbx_strand_id
1 'polypeptide(L)'
;MNYNELKEKAHSNAVKHGFWKEKWSNEHCLMLVITEVAELVEADRKGDKAGYGAKLLVKQDLDKGESFADVFASHVKNTVEDEMADVAIRLFDLAGALGIDFDMMKPCRYYRAYHKFSFTENAFGLVKGLSRDVISIEKRVQFGIAYIEGWAKTLKIDLLWHINTKMKYN
;
A
#
# COMPACT_ATOMS: atom_id res chain seq x y z
N MET A 1 2.49 -9.02 9.12
CA MET A 1 1.20 -8.30 9.10
C MET A 1 0.09 -9.34 9.08
N ASN A 2 -1.06 -9.11 9.72
CA ASN A 2 -2.24 -9.97 9.52
C ASN A 2 -2.99 -9.49 8.28
N TYR A 3 -2.84 -10.20 7.15
CA TYR A 3 -3.42 -9.78 5.87
C TYR A 3 -4.95 -9.81 5.88
N ASN A 4 -5.55 -10.81 6.52
CA ASN A 4 -7.00 -10.92 6.63
C ASN A 4 -7.58 -9.74 7.43
N GLU A 5 -6.95 -9.33 8.54
CA GLU A 5 -7.37 -8.13 9.29
C GLU A 5 -7.22 -6.83 8.49
N LEU A 6 -6.11 -6.66 7.76
CA LEU A 6 -5.88 -5.45 6.97
C LEU A 6 -6.84 -5.34 5.79
N LYS A 7 -7.11 -6.47 5.13
CA LYS A 7 -8.14 -6.60 4.08
C LYS A 7 -9.50 -6.12 4.57
N GLU A 8 -9.98 -6.66 5.70
CA GLU A 8 -11.28 -6.28 6.26
C GLU A 8 -11.35 -4.78 6.59
N LYS A 9 -10.28 -4.23 7.19
CA LYS A 9 -10.20 -2.80 7.53
C LYS A 9 -10.20 -1.91 6.29
N ALA A 10 -9.34 -2.18 5.32
CA ALA A 10 -9.21 -1.39 4.10
C ALA A 10 -10.52 -1.38 3.31
N HIS A 11 -11.13 -2.56 3.11
CA HIS A 11 -12.38 -2.67 2.37
C HIS A 11 -13.55 -2.03 3.10
N SER A 12 -13.67 -2.25 4.42
CA SER A 12 -14.71 -1.59 5.23
C SER A 12 -14.61 -0.07 5.18
N ASN A 13 -13.38 0.48 5.20
CA ASN A 13 -13.18 1.92 5.05
C ASN A 13 -13.62 2.38 3.64
N ALA A 14 -13.16 1.73 2.57
CA ALA A 14 -13.56 2.08 1.21
C ALA A 14 -15.10 2.04 1.00
N VAL A 15 -15.78 1.06 1.58
CA VAL A 15 -17.25 0.97 1.58
C VAL A 15 -17.88 2.15 2.32
N LYS A 16 -17.37 2.53 3.49
CA LYS A 16 -17.87 3.70 4.25
C LYS A 16 -17.71 5.01 3.50
N HIS A 17 -16.64 5.16 2.72
CA HIS A 17 -16.44 6.32 1.83
C HIS A 17 -17.29 6.27 0.55
N GLY A 18 -18.05 5.19 0.34
CA GLY A 18 -18.94 5.04 -0.80
C GLY A 18 -18.23 4.69 -2.10
N PHE A 19 -17.00 4.17 -2.05
CA PHE A 19 -16.26 3.75 -3.25
C PHE A 19 -16.84 2.49 -3.89
N TRP A 20 -17.58 1.69 -3.13
CA TRP A 20 -18.22 0.44 -3.57
C TRP A 20 -19.75 0.53 -3.67
N LYS A 21 -20.28 1.71 -4.07
CA LYS A 21 -21.71 1.86 -4.39
C LYS A 21 -22.14 1.00 -5.59
N GLU A 22 -21.20 0.73 -6.48
CA GLU A 22 -21.34 -0.15 -7.64
C GLU A 22 -20.19 -1.15 -7.66
N LYS A 23 -20.36 -2.23 -8.42
CA LYS A 23 -19.32 -3.24 -8.61
C LYS A 23 -18.34 -2.79 -9.69
N TRP A 24 -17.06 -2.72 -9.35
CA TRP A 24 -15.98 -2.43 -10.29
C TRP A 24 -15.35 -3.71 -10.86
N SER A 25 -14.78 -3.60 -12.06
CA SER A 25 -13.99 -4.69 -12.63
C SER A 25 -12.63 -4.81 -11.94
N ASN A 26 -11.99 -5.97 -12.05
CA ASN A 26 -10.65 -6.18 -11.52
C ASN A 26 -9.65 -5.21 -12.17
N GLU A 27 -9.79 -4.96 -13.47
CA GLU A 27 -8.94 -4.04 -14.24
C GLU A 27 -9.08 -2.60 -13.75
N HIS A 28 -10.31 -2.17 -13.42
CA HIS A 28 -10.55 -0.85 -12.84
C HIS A 28 -9.80 -0.72 -11.50
N CYS A 29 -9.98 -1.67 -10.59
CA CYS A 29 -9.32 -1.64 -9.29
C CYS A 29 -7.80 -1.74 -9.40
N LEU A 30 -7.27 -2.57 -10.31
CA LEU A 30 -5.84 -2.65 -10.56
C LEU A 30 -5.28 -1.37 -11.17
N MET A 31 -6.04 -0.66 -11.99
CA MET A 31 -5.63 0.65 -12.50
C MET A 31 -5.48 1.65 -11.35
N LEU A 32 -6.39 1.64 -10.36
CA LEU A 32 -6.24 2.45 -9.15
C LEU A 32 -4.99 2.06 -8.35
N VAL A 33 -4.66 0.78 -8.24
CA VAL A 33 -3.36 0.36 -7.64
C VAL A 33 -2.18 0.95 -8.42
N ILE A 34 -2.24 0.93 -9.76
CA ILE A 34 -1.16 1.44 -10.62
C ILE A 34 -1.01 2.96 -10.50
N THR A 35 -2.10 3.72 -10.29
CA THR A 35 -1.99 5.17 -10.04
C THR A 35 -1.25 5.46 -8.75
N GLU A 36 -1.50 4.71 -7.66
CA GLU A 36 -0.71 4.86 -6.42
C GLU A 36 0.76 4.48 -6.65
N VAL A 37 1.04 3.49 -7.50
CA VAL A 37 2.43 3.15 -7.88
C VAL A 37 3.10 4.30 -8.65
N ALA A 38 2.35 5.07 -9.43
CA ALA A 38 2.88 6.26 -10.11
C ALA A 38 3.18 7.38 -9.11
N GLU A 39 2.30 7.63 -8.14
CA GLU A 39 2.53 8.60 -7.05
C GLU A 39 3.76 8.20 -6.21
N LEU A 40 3.92 6.91 -5.91
CA LEU A 40 5.11 6.36 -5.27
C LEU A 40 6.41 6.66 -6.04
N VAL A 41 6.39 6.56 -7.37
CA VAL A 41 7.54 6.91 -8.22
C VAL A 41 7.80 8.41 -8.21
N GLU A 42 6.75 9.23 -8.22
CA GLU A 42 6.89 10.69 -8.15
C GLU A 42 7.46 11.16 -6.81
N ALA A 43 7.04 10.55 -5.70
CA ALA A 43 7.59 10.82 -4.38
C ALA A 43 9.10 10.49 -4.32
N ASP A 44 9.52 9.33 -4.85
CA ASP A 44 10.96 8.98 -4.90
C ASP A 44 11.76 9.94 -5.79
N ARG A 45 11.21 10.33 -6.95
CA ARG A 45 11.85 11.33 -7.84
C ARG A 45 12.08 12.68 -7.17
N LYS A 46 11.15 13.11 -6.33
CA LYS A 46 11.28 14.36 -5.55
C LYS A 46 12.17 14.21 -4.33
N GLY A 47 12.43 12.97 -3.90
CA GLY A 47 13.13 12.68 -2.66
C GLY A 47 12.25 12.83 -1.41
N ASP A 48 10.93 12.84 -1.58
CA ASP A 48 9.95 13.05 -0.51
C ASP A 48 9.87 11.78 0.36
N LYS A 49 10.48 11.83 1.54
CA LYS A 49 10.57 10.72 2.50
C LYS A 49 10.19 11.19 3.89
N ALA A 50 9.27 10.49 4.54
CA ALA A 50 8.90 10.75 5.93
C ALA A 50 10.09 10.48 6.86
N GLY A 51 10.94 9.54 6.48
CA GLY A 51 12.16 9.20 7.21
C GLY A 51 11.90 8.39 8.48
N TYR A 52 12.96 7.77 9.02
CA TYR A 52 12.86 6.87 10.18
C TYR A 52 12.26 7.50 11.45
N GLY A 53 12.33 8.83 11.56
CA GLY A 53 11.82 9.60 12.70
C GLY A 53 10.34 9.96 12.62
N ALA A 54 9.66 9.73 11.49
CA ALA A 54 8.28 10.18 11.27
C ALA A 54 7.32 9.75 12.40
N LYS A 55 7.43 8.49 12.85
CA LYS A 55 6.62 7.96 13.95
C LYS A 55 6.83 8.69 15.28
N LEU A 56 8.05 9.14 15.55
CA LEU A 56 8.36 9.93 16.75
C LEU A 56 7.84 11.35 16.61
N LEU A 57 8.04 11.98 15.45
CA LEU A 57 7.56 13.35 15.16
C LEU A 57 6.03 13.41 15.26
N VAL A 58 5.34 12.46 14.62
CA VAL A 58 3.88 12.33 14.70
C VAL A 58 3.42 12.22 16.15
N LYS A 59 4.08 11.40 16.97
CA LYS A 59 3.74 11.28 18.38
C LYS A 59 3.97 12.59 19.14
N GLN A 60 5.12 13.23 18.93
CA GLN A 60 5.50 14.45 19.65
C GLN A 60 4.53 15.60 19.37
N ASP A 61 4.12 15.80 18.12
CA ASP A 61 3.23 16.91 17.78
C ASP A 61 1.78 16.64 18.20
N LEU A 62 1.33 15.38 18.17
CA LEU A 62 0.06 14.98 18.80
C LEU A 62 0.09 15.21 20.32
N ASP A 63 1.18 14.90 21.01
CA ASP A 63 1.35 15.13 22.45
C ASP A 63 1.35 16.65 22.78
N LYS A 64 1.70 17.52 21.83
CA LYS A 64 1.57 18.98 21.93
C LYS A 64 0.14 19.49 21.68
N GLY A 65 -0.79 18.60 21.31
CA GLY A 65 -2.19 18.94 21.06
C GLY A 65 -2.52 19.30 19.61
N GLU A 66 -1.62 19.06 18.65
CA GLU A 66 -1.91 19.26 17.23
C GLU A 66 -2.92 18.23 16.70
N SER A 67 -3.68 18.60 15.67
CA SER A 67 -4.66 17.70 15.08
C SER A 67 -3.96 16.58 14.31
N PHE A 68 -4.53 15.37 14.35
CA PHE A 68 -3.97 14.24 13.60
C PHE A 68 -3.89 14.50 12.09
N ALA A 69 -4.87 15.24 11.54
CA ALA A 69 -4.88 15.55 10.11
C ALA A 69 -3.71 16.46 9.72
N ASP A 70 -3.40 17.47 10.53
CA ASP A 70 -2.29 18.40 10.27
C ASP A 70 -0.94 17.69 10.43
N VAL A 71 -0.78 16.93 11.51
CA VAL A 71 0.44 16.16 11.80
C VAL A 71 0.71 15.10 10.72
N PHE A 72 -0.33 14.45 10.21
CA PHE A 72 -0.17 13.53 9.08
C PHE A 72 0.26 14.27 7.81
N ALA A 73 -0.42 15.37 7.51
CA ALA A 73 -0.14 16.18 6.33
C ALA A 73 1.29 16.75 6.33
N SER A 74 1.85 17.09 7.49
CA SER A 74 3.18 17.67 7.61
C SER A 74 4.32 16.65 7.56
N HIS A 75 4.12 15.45 8.14
CA HIS A 75 5.22 14.51 8.37
C HIS A 75 5.16 13.23 7.54
N VAL A 76 4.00 12.90 6.97
CA VAL A 76 3.79 11.60 6.31
C VAL A 76 3.23 11.75 4.91
N LYS A 77 2.31 12.68 4.68
CA LYS A 77 1.58 12.78 3.41
C LYS A 77 2.49 13.00 2.21
N ASN A 78 2.19 12.33 1.10
CA ASN A 78 2.89 12.42 -0.19
C ASN A 78 4.36 11.95 -0.14
N THR A 79 4.77 11.21 0.89
CA THR A 79 6.11 10.63 0.94
C THR A 79 6.12 9.22 0.35
N VAL A 80 7.30 8.71 0.00
CA VAL A 80 7.48 7.32 -0.47
C VAL A 80 6.78 6.32 0.45
N GLU A 81 6.88 6.48 1.76
CA GLU A 81 6.27 5.57 2.72
C GLU A 81 4.74 5.65 2.77
N ASP A 82 4.16 6.83 2.56
CA ASP A 82 2.71 7.03 2.43
C ASP A 82 2.18 6.38 1.14
N GLU A 83 2.83 6.65 0.02
CA GLU A 83 2.41 6.09 -1.27
C GLU A 83 2.59 4.55 -1.32
N MET A 84 3.62 4.01 -0.65
CA MET A 84 3.72 2.55 -0.47
C MET A 84 2.54 1.98 0.33
N ALA A 85 2.05 2.74 1.33
CA ALA A 85 0.89 2.34 2.10
C ALA A 85 -0.40 2.41 1.27
N ASP A 86 -0.57 3.43 0.42
CA ASP A 86 -1.73 3.51 -0.49
C ASP A 86 -1.78 2.36 -1.49
N VAL A 87 -0.64 1.99 -2.09
CA VAL A 87 -0.53 0.77 -2.92
C VAL A 87 -1.02 -0.46 -2.16
N ALA A 88 -0.58 -0.63 -0.91
CA ALA A 88 -1.00 -1.76 -0.08
C ALA A 88 -2.50 -1.70 0.28
N ILE A 89 -3.01 -0.52 0.63
CA ILE A 89 -4.43 -0.30 0.99
C ILE A 89 -5.33 -0.62 -0.20
N ARG A 90 -5.00 -0.19 -1.43
CA ARG A 90 -5.76 -0.54 -2.64
C ARG A 90 -5.78 -2.04 -2.91
N LEU A 91 -4.65 -2.72 -2.69
CA LEU A 91 -4.57 -4.18 -2.82
C LEU A 91 -5.41 -4.89 -1.76
N PHE A 92 -5.40 -4.42 -0.52
CA PHE A 92 -6.21 -4.97 0.58
C PHE A 92 -7.71 -4.70 0.38
N ASP A 93 -8.09 -3.53 -0.12
CA ASP A 93 -9.47 -3.20 -0.49
C ASP A 93 -9.98 -4.14 -1.58
N LEU A 94 -9.21 -4.31 -2.67
CA LEU A 94 -9.55 -5.26 -3.74
C LEU A 94 -9.64 -6.70 -3.21
N ALA A 95 -8.73 -7.11 -2.33
CA ALA A 95 -8.81 -8.43 -1.69
C ALA A 95 -10.10 -8.61 -0.88
N GLY A 96 -10.56 -7.55 -0.19
CA GLY A 96 -11.81 -7.58 0.58
C GLY A 96 -13.02 -7.68 -0.32
N ALA A 97 -13.07 -6.88 -1.39
CA ALA A 97 -14.14 -6.94 -2.39
C ALA A 97 -14.25 -8.30 -3.09
N LEU A 98 -13.11 -9.00 -3.24
CA LEU A 98 -13.05 -10.35 -3.81
C LEU A 98 -13.31 -11.48 -2.80
N GLY A 99 -13.43 -11.16 -1.51
CA GLY A 99 -13.60 -12.17 -0.46
C GLY A 99 -12.39 -13.10 -0.30
N ILE A 100 -11.17 -12.61 -0.57
CA ILE A 100 -9.96 -13.42 -0.45
C ILE A 100 -9.73 -13.78 1.03
N ASP A 101 -9.48 -15.06 1.29
CA ASP A 101 -8.93 -15.54 2.55
C ASP A 101 -7.48 -15.98 2.35
N PHE A 102 -6.55 -15.18 2.87
CA PHE A 102 -5.12 -15.41 2.70
C PHE A 102 -4.61 -16.68 3.41
N ASP A 103 -5.29 -17.13 4.47
CA ASP A 103 -4.91 -18.33 5.22
C ASP A 103 -5.25 -19.61 4.41
N MET A 104 -6.20 -19.50 3.48
CA MET A 104 -6.59 -20.57 2.56
C MET A 104 -5.76 -20.57 1.26
N MET A 105 -4.92 -19.57 1.05
CA MET A 105 -4.07 -19.48 -0.14
C MET A 105 -2.76 -20.24 0.05
N LYS A 106 -2.26 -20.83 -1.05
CA LYS A 106 -0.86 -21.30 -1.07
C LYS A 106 0.08 -20.10 -0.91
N PRO A 107 1.21 -20.24 -0.18
CA PRO A 107 2.14 -19.15 0.00
C PRO A 107 2.65 -18.57 -1.33
N CYS A 108 2.75 -17.24 -1.41
CA CYS A 108 3.36 -16.58 -2.57
C CYS A 108 4.86 -16.85 -2.59
N ARG A 109 5.32 -17.69 -3.53
CA ARG A 109 6.75 -18.03 -3.71
C ARG A 109 7.43 -17.10 -4.71
N TYR A 110 7.24 -15.80 -4.56
CA TYR A 110 7.93 -14.81 -5.37
C TYR A 110 9.19 -14.31 -4.67
N TYR A 111 10.30 -14.28 -5.39
CA TYR A 111 11.55 -13.69 -4.92
C TYR A 111 11.99 -12.60 -5.89
N ARG A 112 12.41 -11.46 -5.34
CA ARG A 112 13.03 -10.37 -6.08
C ARG A 112 14.25 -9.84 -5.33
N ALA A 113 15.36 -9.72 -6.03
CA ALA A 113 16.55 -9.05 -5.54
C ALA A 113 16.43 -7.52 -5.73
N TYR A 114 15.60 -6.85 -4.92
CA TYR A 114 15.26 -5.42 -5.08
C TYR A 114 16.47 -4.50 -5.27
N HIS A 115 17.57 -4.77 -4.56
CA HIS A 115 18.82 -4.00 -4.62
C HIS A 115 19.53 -4.03 -5.98
N LYS A 116 19.18 -4.96 -6.88
CA LYS A 116 19.74 -5.04 -8.23
C LYS A 116 19.04 -4.13 -9.24
N PHE A 117 17.96 -3.46 -8.82
CA PHE A 117 17.11 -2.65 -9.68
C PHE A 117 16.96 -1.26 -9.07
N SER A 118 16.86 -0.24 -9.91
CA SER A 118 16.47 1.10 -9.50
C SER A 118 15.05 1.11 -8.91
N PHE A 119 14.69 2.21 -8.25
CA PHE A 119 13.36 2.38 -7.68
C PHE A 119 12.26 2.25 -8.75
N THR A 120 12.40 2.96 -9.86
CA THR A 120 11.46 2.92 -10.99
C THR A 120 11.39 1.53 -11.65
N GLU A 121 12.49 0.78 -11.74
CA GLU A 121 12.46 -0.60 -12.24
C GLU A 121 11.75 -1.57 -11.28
N ASN A 122 11.83 -1.33 -9.97
CA ASN A 122 11.05 -2.06 -8.99
C ASN A 122 9.56 -1.70 -9.07
N ALA A 123 9.20 -0.43 -9.28
CA ALA A 123 7.82 -0.01 -9.54
C ALA A 123 7.27 -0.67 -10.82
N PHE A 124 8.02 -0.61 -11.92
CA PHE A 124 7.65 -1.27 -13.17
C PHE A 124 7.52 -2.79 -13.00
N GLY A 125 8.38 -3.42 -12.20
CA GLY A 125 8.28 -4.84 -11.85
C GLY A 125 6.98 -5.22 -11.15
N LEU A 126 6.51 -4.36 -10.23
CA LEU A 126 5.22 -4.52 -9.55
C LEU A 126 4.07 -4.41 -10.55
N VAL A 127 4.01 -3.34 -11.34
CA VAL A 127 2.98 -3.12 -12.37
C VAL A 127 2.95 -4.28 -13.36
N LYS A 128 4.12 -4.70 -13.87
CA LYS A 128 4.22 -5.84 -14.79
C LYS A 128 3.62 -7.11 -14.20
N GLY A 129 3.89 -7.40 -12.92
CA GLY A 129 3.33 -8.58 -12.24
C GLY A 129 1.83 -8.46 -12.00
N LEU A 130 1.37 -7.27 -11.61
CA LEU A 130 -0.04 -6.95 -11.43
C LEU A 130 -0.82 -6.99 -12.74
N SER A 131 -0.21 -6.82 -13.91
CA SER A 131 -0.90 -6.82 -15.22
C SER A 131 -0.92 -8.17 -15.94
N ARG A 132 -0.47 -9.27 -15.31
CA ARG A 132 -0.44 -10.61 -15.93
C ARG A 132 -1.82 -11.28 -15.90
N ASP A 133 -2.65 -11.00 -16.89
CA ASP A 133 -4.00 -11.55 -17.07
C ASP A 133 -4.09 -13.10 -17.10
N VAL A 134 -3.04 -13.78 -17.52
CA VAL A 134 -2.93 -15.26 -17.46
C VAL A 134 -2.87 -15.83 -16.03
N ILE A 135 -2.70 -14.98 -15.01
CA ILE A 135 -2.69 -15.35 -13.59
C ILE A 135 -3.99 -14.88 -12.95
N SER A 136 -4.61 -15.72 -12.10
CA SER A 136 -5.85 -15.34 -11.42
C SER A 136 -5.68 -14.08 -10.56
N ILE A 137 -6.76 -13.32 -10.41
CA ILE A 137 -6.72 -12.04 -9.71
C ILE A 137 -6.25 -12.18 -8.26
N GLU A 138 -6.66 -13.23 -7.55
CA GLU A 138 -6.31 -13.47 -6.16
C GLU A 138 -4.80 -13.65 -6.01
N LYS A 139 -4.18 -14.39 -6.94
CA LYS A 139 -2.72 -14.58 -6.96
C LYS A 139 -1.98 -13.30 -7.33
N ARG A 140 -2.53 -12.45 -8.20
CA ARG A 140 -1.96 -11.13 -8.54
C ARG A 140 -2.00 -10.19 -7.34
N VAL A 141 -3.11 -10.18 -6.60
CA VAL A 141 -3.26 -9.40 -5.36
C VAL A 141 -2.30 -9.90 -4.28
N GLN A 142 -2.24 -11.22 -4.04
CA GLN A 142 -1.28 -11.82 -3.11
C GLN A 142 0.16 -11.50 -3.49
N PHE A 143 0.49 -11.55 -4.79
CA PHE A 143 1.79 -11.12 -5.31
C PHE A 143 2.07 -9.65 -5.00
N GLY A 144 1.13 -8.75 -5.29
CA GLY A 144 1.31 -7.31 -5.05
C GLY A 144 1.59 -6.99 -3.59
N ILE A 145 0.84 -7.60 -2.68
CA ILE A 145 1.02 -7.42 -1.22
C ILE A 145 2.39 -7.96 -0.78
N ALA A 146 2.77 -9.17 -1.21
CA ALA A 146 4.08 -9.75 -0.88
C ALA A 146 5.24 -8.93 -1.48
N TYR A 147 5.03 -8.35 -2.66
CA TYR A 147 6.00 -7.52 -3.35
C TYR A 147 6.24 -6.21 -2.60
N ILE A 148 5.17 -5.45 -2.30
CA ILE A 148 5.31 -4.16 -1.62
C ILE A 148 5.87 -4.34 -0.21
N GLU A 149 5.48 -5.41 0.52
CA GLU A 149 6.07 -5.75 1.82
C GLU A 149 7.56 -6.09 1.69
N GLY A 150 7.93 -6.91 0.71
CA GLY A 150 9.33 -7.25 0.46
C GLY A 150 10.16 -6.02 0.11
N TRP A 151 9.61 -5.13 -0.71
CA TRP A 151 10.28 -3.89 -1.12
C TRP A 151 10.46 -2.94 0.07
N ALA A 152 9.39 -2.69 0.84
CA ALA A 152 9.43 -1.88 2.05
C ALA A 152 10.46 -2.39 3.07
N LYS A 153 10.58 -3.71 3.25
CA LYS A 153 11.62 -4.32 4.10
C LYS A 153 13.03 -3.94 3.65
N THR A 154 13.31 -3.95 2.35
CA THR A 154 14.64 -3.55 1.84
C THR A 154 14.94 -2.07 2.04
N LEU A 155 13.90 -1.24 2.06
CA LEU A 155 13.99 0.19 2.35
C LEU A 155 13.94 0.51 3.85
N LYS A 156 13.78 -0.52 4.72
CA LYS A 156 13.63 -0.40 6.18
C LYS A 156 12.42 0.47 6.59
N ILE A 157 11.33 0.40 5.82
CA ILE A 157 10.08 1.13 6.08
C ILE A 157 9.17 0.27 6.98
N ASP A 158 8.61 0.87 8.05
CA ASP A 158 7.56 0.26 8.88
C ASP A 158 6.20 0.34 8.17
N LEU A 159 6.03 -0.46 7.11
CA LEU A 159 4.87 -0.41 6.24
C LEU A 159 3.54 -0.62 7.00
N LEU A 160 3.54 -1.46 8.02
CA LEU A 160 2.34 -1.69 8.84
C LEU A 160 1.92 -0.42 9.59
N TRP A 161 2.87 0.34 10.12
CA TRP A 161 2.56 1.61 10.76
C TRP A 161 2.01 2.63 9.76
N HIS A 162 2.61 2.75 8.57
CA HIS A 162 2.13 3.66 7.53
C HIS A 162 0.72 3.28 7.04
N ILE A 163 0.44 2.00 6.80
CA ILE A 163 -0.90 1.51 6.43
C ILE A 163 -1.95 1.91 7.48
N ASN A 164 -1.69 1.63 8.76
CA ASN A 164 -2.65 1.98 9.82
C ASN A 164 -2.82 3.49 9.98
N THR A 165 -1.76 4.27 9.80
CA THR A 165 -1.79 5.72 9.94
C THR A 165 -2.55 6.36 8.77
N LYS A 166 -2.30 5.91 7.53
CA LYS A 166 -3.02 6.37 6.33
C LYS A 166 -4.51 5.99 6.37
N MET A 167 -4.86 4.77 6.76
CA MET A 167 -6.27 4.39 6.96
C MET A 167 -6.99 5.16 8.07
N LYS A 168 -6.27 5.78 9.02
CA LYS A 168 -6.85 6.69 10.03
C LYS A 168 -7.04 8.10 9.48
N TYR A 169 -6.22 8.51 8.51
CA TYR A 169 -6.28 9.81 7.86
C TYR A 169 -7.38 9.87 6.79
N ASN A 170 -7.52 8.79 6.01
CA ASN A 170 -8.59 8.59 5.03
C ASN A 170 -9.96 8.51 5.72
#